data_AF-A0A398AA33-F1
#
_entry.id   AF-A0A398AA33-F1
#
_cell.length_a   1.000
_cell.length_b   1.000
_cell.length_c   1.000
_cell.angle_alpha   90.00
_cell.angle_beta   90.00
_cell.angle_gamma   90.00
#
_symmetry.space_group_name_H-M   'P 1'
#
loop_
_entity.id
_entity.type
_entity.pdbx_description
1 polymer ?
#
loop_
_entity_poly.entity_id
_entity_poly.type
_entity_poly.pdbx_seq_one_letter_code
_entity_poly.pdbx_strand_id
1 'polypeptide(L)'
;MALSSSSSSSSTSYSQNCVYDVFPTFSGEDVRVTFLSHFLKELDRKLITAFKDNEIKRSLSLDPELQHAIKNSRIVVVVLSRNYASSSWCLNELVEIMNCKKKFGQMVISVFYGLEFGSFSCTKTNR
;
A
#
# COMPACT_ATOMS: atom_id res chain seq x y z
N MET A 1 -48.71 -19.08 4.40
CA MET A 1 -47.39 -19.18 3.73
C MET A 1 -46.67 -17.85 3.96
N ALA A 2 -45.72 -17.78 4.88
CA ALA A 2 -44.90 -16.59 5.09
C ALA A 2 -43.51 -16.87 4.51
N LEU A 3 -43.09 -16.03 3.55
CA LEU A 3 -41.78 -16.11 2.92
C LEU A 3 -40.76 -15.44 3.86
N SER A 4 -39.96 -16.26 4.53
CA SER A 4 -38.80 -15.79 5.30
C SER A 4 -37.73 -15.30 4.33
N SER A 5 -37.49 -14.00 4.28
CA SER A 5 -36.41 -13.41 3.49
C SER A 5 -35.07 -13.67 4.19
N SER A 6 -34.25 -14.53 3.59
CA SER A 6 -32.88 -14.79 4.04
C SER A 6 -32.00 -13.59 3.68
N SER A 7 -31.65 -12.78 4.67
CA SER A 7 -30.64 -11.73 4.54
C SER A 7 -29.27 -12.37 4.29
N SER A 8 -28.86 -12.45 3.03
CA SER A 8 -27.50 -12.86 2.67
C SER A 8 -26.53 -11.77 3.11
N SER A 9 -25.96 -11.91 4.31
CA SER A 9 -24.81 -11.13 4.72
C SER A 9 -23.64 -11.48 3.80
N SER A 10 -23.33 -10.58 2.86
CA SER A 10 -22.14 -10.66 2.04
C SER A 10 -20.91 -10.40 2.93
N SER A 11 -20.48 -11.40 3.68
CA SER A 11 -19.16 -11.39 4.30
C SER A 11 -18.14 -11.53 3.19
N THR A 12 -17.53 -10.42 2.78
CA THR A 12 -16.30 -10.46 1.98
C THR A 12 -15.24 -11.15 2.82
N SER A 13 -15.06 -12.45 2.63
CA SER A 13 -14.00 -13.23 3.25
C SER A 13 -12.66 -12.79 2.65
N TYR A 14 -12.10 -11.69 3.17
CA TYR A 14 -10.72 -11.26 2.92
C TYR A 14 -9.68 -12.20 3.58
N SER A 15 -10.01 -13.48 3.70
CA SER A 15 -9.16 -14.50 4.30
C SER A 15 -8.39 -15.24 3.21
N GLN A 16 -7.64 -14.49 2.39
CA GLN A 16 -6.60 -15.06 1.54
C GLN A 16 -5.27 -14.85 2.26
N ASN A 17 -4.90 -15.73 3.20
CA ASN A 17 -3.57 -15.87 3.82
C ASN A 17 -2.65 -14.63 3.79
N CYS A 18 -3.14 -13.47 4.21
CA CYS A 18 -2.35 -12.24 4.20
C CYS A 18 -1.39 -12.30 5.38
N VAL A 19 -0.10 -12.21 5.09
CA VAL A 19 0.97 -12.21 6.10
C VAL A 19 1.02 -10.84 6.80
N TYR A 20 0.63 -9.78 6.10
CA TYR A 20 0.67 -8.41 6.61
C TYR A 20 -0.70 -7.74 6.50
N ASP A 21 -1.05 -6.93 7.49
CA ASP A 21 -2.19 -6.04 7.43
C ASP A 21 -1.91 -4.84 6.54
N VAL A 22 -0.69 -4.27 6.65
CA VAL A 22 -0.31 -3.02 5.98
C VAL A 22 1.05 -3.16 5.29
N PHE A 23 1.11 -2.74 4.03
CA PHE A 23 2.34 -2.49 3.29
C PHE A 23 2.50 -0.99 3.03
N PRO A 24 3.47 -0.31 3.68
CA PRO A 24 3.79 1.07 3.35
C PRO A 24 4.82 1.15 2.20
N THR A 25 4.50 1.91 1.14
CA THR A 25 5.47 2.37 0.12
C THR A 25 5.70 3.86 0.26
N PHE A 26 6.97 4.27 0.19
CA PHE A 26 7.41 5.64 0.44
C PHE A 26 8.75 5.91 -0.24
N SER A 27 9.01 7.18 -0.54
CA SER A 27 10.37 7.62 -0.88
C SER A 27 11.24 7.60 0.38
N GLY A 28 12.31 6.78 0.36
CA GLY A 28 13.21 6.64 1.51
C GLY A 28 13.90 7.94 1.91
N GLU A 29 14.16 8.79 0.93
CA GLU A 29 14.81 10.09 1.11
C GLU A 29 13.91 11.11 1.83
N ASP A 30 12.58 10.98 1.70
CA ASP A 30 11.63 12.00 2.19
C ASP A 30 10.96 11.62 3.52
N VAL A 31 10.62 10.35 3.70
CA VAL A 31 9.59 9.92 4.68
C VAL A 31 10.15 9.03 5.79
N ARG A 32 11.33 8.42 5.57
CA ARG A 32 11.84 7.31 6.39
C ARG A 32 12.09 7.69 7.86
N VAL A 33 12.62 8.89 8.11
CA VAL A 33 13.01 9.31 9.47
C VAL A 33 11.84 9.88 10.27
N THR A 34 10.90 10.56 9.61
CA THR A 34 9.84 11.32 10.27
C THR A 34 8.51 10.56 10.26
N PHE A 35 7.72 10.67 9.19
CA PHE A 35 6.36 10.13 9.14
C PHE A 35 6.33 8.61 9.29
N LEU A 36 7.22 7.88 8.62
CA LEU A 36 7.18 6.43 8.61
C LEU A 36 7.47 5.82 9.99
N SER A 37 8.43 6.37 10.73
CA SER A 37 8.80 5.86 12.05
C SER A 37 7.64 5.98 13.04
N HIS A 38 6.95 7.13 13.04
CA HIS A 38 5.73 7.34 13.83
C HIS A 38 4.58 6.44 13.35
N PHE A 39 4.38 6.33 12.04
CA PHE A 39 3.33 5.49 11.46
C PHE A 39 3.49 4.02 11.87
N LEU A 40 4.68 3.44 11.68
CA LEU A 40 4.97 2.06 12.07
C LEU A 40 4.82 1.86 13.59
N LYS A 41 5.27 2.81 14.40
CA LYS A 41 5.11 2.77 15.86
C LYS A 41 3.64 2.72 16.27
N GLU A 42 2.78 3.52 15.65
CA GLU A 42 1.34 3.54 15.98
C GLU A 42 0.61 2.30 15.47
N LEU A 43 1.04 1.71 14.35
CA LEU A 43 0.54 0.40 13.91
C LEU A 43 0.91 -0.70 14.89
N ASP A 44 2.18 -0.75 15.32
CA ASP A 44 2.66 -1.71 16.32
C ASP A 44 1.86 -1.60 17.64
N ARG A 45 1.60 -0.37 18.12
CA ARG A 45 0.80 -0.10 19.33
C ARG A 45 -0.64 -0.63 19.23
N LYS A 46 -1.19 -0.71 18.02
CA LYS A 46 -2.53 -1.21 17.74
C LYS A 46 -2.55 -2.69 17.34
N LEU A 47 -1.42 -3.38 17.42
CA LEU A 47 -1.27 -4.78 17.00
C LEU A 47 -1.62 -5.00 15.52
N ILE A 48 -1.36 -3.99 14.67
CA ILE A 48 -1.54 -4.06 13.22
C ILE A 48 -0.20 -4.46 12.60
N THR A 49 -0.18 -5.59 11.89
CA THR A 49 1.07 -6.16 11.36
C THR A 49 1.49 -5.42 10.09
N ALA A 50 2.52 -4.60 10.16
CA ALA A 50 3.06 -3.87 9.02
C ALA A 50 4.34 -4.52 8.46
N PHE A 51 4.50 -4.53 7.14
CA PHE A 51 5.79 -4.85 6.53
C PHE A 51 6.81 -3.76 6.87
N LYS A 52 7.94 -4.16 7.47
CA LYS A 52 9.03 -3.26 7.85
C LYS A 52 10.17 -3.46 6.85
N ASP A 53 10.33 -2.50 5.95
CA ASP A 53 11.47 -2.44 5.02
C ASP A 53 12.74 -2.08 5.81
N ASN A 54 13.34 -3.10 6.45
CA ASN A 54 14.56 -3.05 7.29
C ASN A 54 15.81 -2.86 6.43
N GLU A 55 15.85 -1.80 5.63
CA GLU A 55 17.00 -1.47 4.80
C GLU A 55 17.32 -2.54 3.75
N ILE A 56 16.29 -3.17 3.16
CA ILE A 56 16.52 -3.95 1.93
C ILE A 56 17.19 -2.97 0.96
N LYS A 57 18.44 -3.26 0.57
CA LYS A 57 19.18 -2.46 -0.39
C LYS A 57 18.32 -2.43 -1.65
N ARG A 58 17.67 -1.29 -1.88
CA ARG A 58 16.87 -1.01 -3.08
C ARG A 58 17.80 -1.15 -4.27
N SER A 59 17.81 -2.34 -4.85
CA SER A 59 18.66 -2.69 -5.97
C SER A 59 18.04 -2.14 -7.26
N LEU A 60 18.46 -2.58 -8.44
CA LEU A 60 17.80 -2.17 -9.69
C LEU A 60 16.50 -2.95 -9.95
N SER A 61 16.29 -4.05 -9.21
CA SER A 61 15.19 -5.00 -9.41
C SER A 61 14.33 -5.06 -8.16
N LEU A 62 13.00 -5.04 -8.32
CA LEU A 62 12.08 -5.29 -7.21
C LEU A 62 12.46 -6.60 -6.54
N ASP A 63 12.82 -6.53 -5.26
CA ASP A 63 13.21 -7.71 -4.49
C ASP A 63 12.05 -8.72 -4.47
N PRO A 64 12.28 -10.02 -4.73
CA PRO A 64 11.26 -11.05 -4.58
C PRO A 64 10.52 -10.99 -3.24
N GLU A 65 11.21 -10.63 -2.15
CA GLU A 65 10.62 -10.44 -0.83
C GLU A 65 9.61 -9.28 -0.84
N LEU A 66 9.95 -8.17 -1.49
CA LEU A 66 9.09 -7.00 -1.61
C LEU A 66 7.83 -7.32 -2.43
N GLN A 67 7.97 -8.02 -3.55
CA GLN A 67 6.82 -8.47 -4.33
C GLN A 67 5.92 -9.41 -3.54
N HIS A 68 6.52 -10.31 -2.76
CA HIS A 68 5.77 -11.21 -1.89
C HIS A 68 5.02 -10.43 -0.81
N ALA A 69 5.65 -9.45 -0.18
CA ALA A 69 5.02 -8.60 0.82
C ALA A 69 3.87 -7.78 0.22
N ILE A 70 4.04 -7.16 -0.96
CA ILE A 70 2.97 -6.45 -1.66
C ILE A 70 1.79 -7.39 -1.89
N LYS A 71 2.00 -8.59 -2.45
CA LYS A 71 0.93 -9.55 -2.76
C LYS A 71 0.19 -10.06 -1.53
N ASN A 72 0.89 -10.23 -0.40
CA ASN A 72 0.34 -10.80 0.83
C ASN A 72 -0.07 -9.73 1.85
N SER A 73 -0.33 -8.50 1.40
CA SER A 73 -0.81 -7.41 2.24
C SER A 73 -2.27 -7.07 1.99
N ARG A 74 -3.02 -6.76 3.05
CA ARG A 74 -4.44 -6.39 2.94
C ARG A 74 -4.63 -4.95 2.48
N ILE A 75 -3.83 -4.06 3.05
CA ILE A 75 -3.86 -2.61 2.81
C ILE A 75 -2.49 -2.19 2.31
N VAL A 76 -2.47 -1.44 1.23
CA VAL A 76 -1.27 -0.76 0.74
C VAL A 76 -1.41 0.72 1.02
N VAL A 77 -0.47 1.29 1.77
CA VAL A 77 -0.41 2.73 2.05
C VAL A 77 0.68 3.34 1.19
N VAL A 78 0.28 4.20 0.25
CA VAL A 78 1.18 4.89 -0.67
C VAL A 78 1.43 6.30 -0.16
N VAL A 79 2.63 6.54 0.38
CA VAL A 79 3.04 7.87 0.85
C VAL A 79 3.66 8.65 -0.31
N LEU A 80 2.83 9.45 -0.96
CA LEU A 80 3.21 10.35 -2.03
C LEU A 80 3.91 11.57 -1.43
N SER A 81 5.21 11.68 -1.69
CA SER A 81 6.07 12.78 -1.27
C SER A 81 6.71 13.45 -2.49
N ARG A 82 7.43 14.56 -2.26
CA ARG A 82 8.06 15.35 -3.32
C ARG A 82 8.90 14.52 -4.29
N ASN A 83 9.72 13.59 -3.79
CA ASN A 83 10.62 12.79 -4.61
C ASN A 83 10.05 11.42 -5.01
N TYR A 84 8.81 11.10 -4.65
CA TYR A 84 8.19 9.81 -4.96
C TYR A 84 8.13 9.57 -6.47
N ALA A 85 7.65 10.57 -7.24
CA ALA A 85 7.53 10.48 -8.69
C ALA A 85 8.88 10.54 -9.44
N SER A 86 9.93 11.03 -8.77
CA SER A 86 11.29 11.08 -9.32
C SER A 86 12.06 9.78 -9.11
N SER A 87 11.60 8.91 -8.21
CA SER A 87 12.21 7.62 -7.94
C SER A 87 11.61 6.53 -8.84
N SER A 88 12.40 6.06 -9.82
CA SER A 88 12.03 4.93 -10.67
C SER A 88 11.66 3.69 -9.86
N TRP A 89 12.32 3.50 -8.72
CA TRP A 89 12.00 2.44 -7.77
C TRP A 89 10.59 2.58 -7.20
N CYS A 90 10.22 3.75 -6.68
CA CYS A 90 8.87 4.02 -6.17
C CYS A 90 7.80 3.84 -7.27
N LEU A 91 8.10 4.24 -8.51
CA LEU A 91 7.18 4.05 -9.64
C LEU A 91 7.01 2.56 -10.00
N ASN A 92 8.09 1.77 -9.95
CA ASN A 92 8.01 0.32 -10.20
C ASN A 92 7.20 -0.40 -9.10
N GLU A 93 7.39 0.00 -7.83
CA GLU A 93 6.54 -0.48 -6.73
C GLU A 93 5.07 -0.14 -6.98
N LEU A 94 4.78 1.11 -7.37
CA LEU A 94 3.42 1.58 -7.64
C LEU A 94 2.74 0.78 -8.77
N VAL A 95 3.48 0.44 -9.83
CA VAL A 95 2.96 -0.40 -10.93
C VAL A 95 2.57 -1.79 -10.40
N GLU A 96 3.41 -2.43 -9.59
CA GLU A 96 3.11 -3.76 -9.05
C GLU A 96 1.93 -3.70 -8.06
N ILE A 97 1.84 -2.64 -7.24
CA ILE A 97 0.69 -2.38 -6.36
C ILE A 97 -0.60 -2.27 -7.17
N MET A 98 -0.61 -1.51 -8.28
CA MET A 98 -1.80 -1.36 -9.11
C MET A 98 -2.19 -2.67 -9.81
N ASN A 99 -1.20 -3.48 -10.20
CA ASN A 99 -1.44 -4.83 -10.71
C ASN A 99 -2.08 -5.73 -9.64
N CYS A 100 -1.56 -5.70 -8.42
CA CYS A 100 -2.06 -6.50 -7.30
C CYS A 100 -3.45 -6.03 -6.83
N LYS A 101 -3.70 -4.71 -6.80
CA LYS A 101 -5.04 -4.15 -6.58
C LYS A 101 -6.05 -4.71 -7.58
N LYS A 102 -5.70 -4.73 -8.87
CA LYS A 102 -6.59 -5.24 -9.93
C LYS A 102 -6.82 -6.76 -9.82
N LYS A 103 -5.79 -7.52 -9.46
CA LYS A 103 -5.85 -8.99 -9.40
C LYS A 103 -6.47 -9.53 -8.11
N PHE A 104 -6.16 -8.93 -6.96
CA PHE A 104 -6.47 -9.44 -5.63
C PHE A 104 -7.44 -8.54 -4.85
N GLY A 105 -7.84 -7.39 -5.38
CA GLY A 105 -8.81 -6.51 -4.73
C GLY A 105 -8.29 -5.81 -3.47
N GLN A 106 -6.97 -5.60 -3.38
CA GLN A 106 -6.33 -4.93 -2.25
C GLN A 106 -6.82 -3.49 -2.07
N MET A 107 -6.92 -3.06 -0.82
CA MET A 107 -7.23 -1.66 -0.51
C MET A 107 -5.95 -0.82 -0.65
N VAL A 108 -6.01 0.24 -1.47
CA VAL A 108 -4.88 1.17 -1.66
C VAL A 108 -5.29 2.54 -1.13
N ILE A 109 -4.55 3.04 -0.14
CA ILE A 109 -4.75 4.34 0.49
C ILE A 109 -3.58 5.25 0.14
N SER A 110 -3.86 6.41 -0.43
CA SER A 110 -2.83 7.41 -0.75
C SER A 110 -2.74 8.46 0.36
N VAL A 111 -1.52 8.73 0.84
CA VAL A 111 -1.19 9.78 1.79
C VAL A 111 -0.32 10.81 1.08
N PHE A 112 -0.76 12.06 1.03
CA PHE A 112 0.00 13.16 0.43
C PHE A 112 0.83 13.84 1.52
N TYR A 113 2.15 13.74 1.44
CA TYR A 113 3.09 14.19 2.48
C TYR A 113 4.02 15.29 1.96
N GLY A 114 3.95 16.48 2.56
CA GLY A 114 4.85 17.60 2.22
C GLY A 114 4.67 18.14 0.80
N LEU A 115 3.49 17.98 0.22
CA LEU A 115 3.13 18.43 -1.11
C LEU A 115 2.27 19.69 -1.04
N GLU A 116 2.49 20.62 -1.96
CA GLU A 116 1.59 21.76 -2.12
C GLU A 116 0.31 21.33 -2.84
N PHE A 117 -0.79 22.00 -2.52
CA PHE A 117 -2.06 21.77 -3.21
C PHE A 117 -1.89 22.06 -4.72
N GLY A 118 -2.13 21.05 -5.56
CA GLY A 118 -1.99 21.15 -7.02
C GLY A 118 -0.77 20.45 -7.63
N SER A 119 0.16 19.91 -6.83
CA SER A 119 1.36 19.23 -7.35
C SER A 119 1.09 17.85 -7.96
N PHE A 120 -0.10 17.26 -7.74
CA PHE A 120 -0.51 16.00 -8.37
C PHE A 120 -1.67 16.25 -9.32
N SER A 121 -1.38 16.27 -10.62
CA SER A 121 -2.40 16.23 -11.67
C SER A 121 -2.68 14.77 -12.00
N CYS A 122 -3.91 14.31 -11.77
CA CYS A 122 -4.35 13.00 -12.23
C CYS A 122 -4.59 13.10 -13.74
N THR A 123 -3.61 12.73 -14.56
CA THR A 123 -3.84 12.59 -16.00
C THR A 123 -4.68 11.34 -16.22
N LYS A 124 -5.92 11.55 -16.66
CA LYS A 124 -6.83 10.45 -17.00
C LYS A 124 -6.33 9.82 -18.29
N THR A 125 -5.55 8.74 -18.20
CA THR A 125 -5.23 7.92 -19.36
C THR A 125 -6.50 7.19 -19.77
N ASN A 126 -7.22 7.74 -20.76
CA ASN A 126 -8.27 7.03 -21.47
C ASN A 126 -7.63 5.83 -22.18
N ARG A 127 -8.06 4.63 -21.81
CA ARG A 127 -7.83 3.43 -22.59
C ARG A 127 -9.16 2.73 -22.81
#